data_AF-A0A447JGE5-F1
#
_entry.id   AF-A0A447JGE5-F1
#
_cell.length_a   1.000
_cell.length_b   1.000
_cell.length_c   1.000
_cell.angle_alpha   90.00
_cell.angle_beta   90.00
_cell.angle_gamma   90.00
#
_symmetry.space_group_name_H-M   'P 1'
#
loop_
_entity.id
_entity.type
_entity.pdbx_description
1 polymer ?
#
loop_
_entity_poly.entity_id
_entity_poly.type
_entity_poly.pdbx_seq_one_letter_code
_entity_poly.pdbx_strand_id
1 'polypeptide(L)'
;MAGSSLLTLLDDIATLLDDISVMGKLAAKKTAGVLGDDLSLNAQQVTGVRANRELPVVWSVAKGSLINKVILVPLALLISAFIPWAITPLLMLGGAFLCFEGVEKVLHTFEARKHKEDPAERQKRLEALAAQDPLAFEKDKVKGAVRTDFILSAEIVAITLGIVAQAPLLNQVLVLAGIALVVTIGVYGLVGIIVKLDDMGYWLAEKRSVLAQGVGKGLLIIAPWLMKALSIVGTLAMFLVGGGIVVHGIAPATPCH
;
A
#
# COMPACT_ATOMS: atom_id res chain seq x y z
N MET A 1 -31.56 -30.12 -28.34
CA MET A 1 -30.15 -29.70 -28.52
C MET A 1 -29.84 -28.28 -27.99
N ALA A 2 -30.67 -27.69 -27.10
CA ALA A 2 -30.34 -26.39 -26.47
C ALA A 2 -29.61 -26.53 -25.12
N GLY A 3 -29.80 -27.65 -24.40
CA GLY A 3 -29.14 -27.90 -23.12
C GLY A 3 -27.62 -28.15 -23.22
N SER A 4 -27.14 -28.70 -24.34
CA SER A 4 -25.71 -28.92 -24.55
C SER A 4 -24.94 -27.61 -24.75
N SER A 5 -25.52 -26.62 -25.43
CA SER A 5 -24.88 -25.31 -25.63
C SER A 5 -24.81 -24.48 -24.34
N LEU A 6 -25.78 -24.62 -23.44
CA LEU A 6 -25.75 -23.95 -22.15
C LEU A 6 -24.74 -24.62 -21.20
N LEU A 7 -24.69 -25.95 -21.20
CA LEU A 7 -23.70 -26.71 -20.42
C LEU A 7 -22.27 -26.43 -20.89
N THR A 8 -22.01 -26.33 -22.20
CA THR A 8 -20.67 -25.95 -22.69
C THR A 8 -20.30 -24.51 -22.35
N LEU A 9 -21.25 -23.57 -22.39
CA LEU A 9 -20.99 -22.19 -21.94
C LEU A 9 -20.73 -22.09 -20.44
N LEU A 10 -21.44 -22.89 -19.62
CA LEU A 10 -21.17 -22.98 -18.19
C LEU A 10 -19.82 -23.64 -17.90
N ASP A 11 -19.41 -24.63 -18.70
CA ASP A 11 -18.10 -25.28 -18.58
C ASP A 11 -16.97 -24.33 -18.99
N ASP A 12 -17.16 -23.54 -20.06
CA ASP A 12 -16.23 -22.47 -20.46
C ASP A 12 -16.13 -21.37 -19.39
N ILE A 13 -17.25 -20.99 -18.76
CA ILE A 13 -17.22 -20.03 -17.64
C ILE A 13 -16.53 -20.65 -16.42
N ALA A 14 -16.78 -21.93 -16.13
CA ALA A 14 -16.16 -22.62 -14.99
C ALA A 14 -14.64 -22.75 -15.16
N THR A 15 -14.17 -23.09 -16.36
CA THR A 15 -12.74 -23.16 -16.70
C THR A 15 -12.08 -21.78 -16.66
N LEU A 16 -12.71 -20.74 -17.21
CA LEU A 16 -12.23 -19.35 -17.09
C LEU A 16 -12.12 -18.91 -15.61
N LEU A 17 -13.13 -19.22 -14.79
CA LEU A 17 -13.13 -18.88 -13.38
C LEU A 17 -12.07 -19.65 -12.58
N ASP A 18 -11.78 -20.90 -12.93
CA ASP A 18 -10.72 -21.68 -12.29
C ASP A 18 -9.34 -21.11 -12.63
N ASP A 19 -9.09 -20.78 -13.90
CA ASP A 19 -7.86 -20.11 -14.34
C ASP A 19 -7.65 -18.76 -13.63
N ILE A 20 -8.69 -17.93 -13.56
CA ILE A 20 -8.66 -16.66 -12.83
C ILE A 20 -8.38 -16.91 -11.34
N SER A 21 -8.96 -17.95 -10.76
CA SER A 21 -8.76 -18.30 -9.34
C SER A 21 -7.33 -18.75 -9.06
N VAL A 22 -6.74 -19.56 -9.93
CA VAL A 22 -5.34 -20.03 -9.79
C VAL A 22 -4.37 -18.88 -9.99
N MET A 23 -4.53 -18.10 -11.06
CA MET A 23 -3.68 -16.94 -11.34
C MET A 23 -3.82 -15.87 -10.26
N GLY A 24 -5.05 -15.61 -9.80
CA GLY A 24 -5.35 -14.70 -8.70
C GLY A 24 -4.69 -15.14 -7.39
N LYS A 25 -4.74 -16.44 -7.05
CA LYS A 25 -4.04 -17.00 -5.88
C LYS A 25 -2.53 -16.84 -6.00
N LEU A 26 -1.96 -17.11 -7.17
CA LEU A 26 -0.51 -17.01 -7.38
C LEU A 26 -0.05 -15.55 -7.29
N ALA A 27 -0.80 -14.64 -7.91
CA ALA A 27 -0.54 -13.22 -7.84
C ALA A 27 -0.68 -12.70 -6.42
N ALA A 28 -1.78 -13.01 -5.71
CA ALA A 28 -1.95 -12.66 -4.31
C ALA A 28 -0.81 -13.20 -3.41
N LYS A 29 -0.33 -14.42 -3.66
CA LYS A 29 0.81 -15.01 -2.94
C LYS A 29 2.12 -14.27 -3.21
N LYS A 30 2.39 -13.90 -4.46
CA LYS A 30 3.61 -13.14 -4.84
C LYS A 30 3.54 -11.68 -4.40
N THR A 31 2.35 -11.09 -4.32
CA THR A 31 2.14 -9.73 -3.84
C THR A 31 1.95 -9.66 -2.33
N ALA A 32 1.87 -10.79 -1.61
CA ALA A 32 1.64 -10.81 -0.16
C ALA A 32 2.72 -10.08 0.65
N GLY A 33 3.99 -10.14 0.20
CA GLY A 33 5.08 -9.36 0.81
C GLY A 33 4.85 -7.85 0.64
N VAL A 34 4.63 -7.43 -0.61
CA VAL A 34 4.35 -6.04 -1.00
C VAL A 34 3.04 -5.50 -0.37
N LEU A 35 2.09 -6.38 -0.08
CA LEU A 35 0.85 -6.03 0.62
C LEU A 35 1.11 -5.65 2.09
N GLY A 36 2.02 -6.36 2.76
CA GLY A 36 2.46 -6.00 4.11
C GLY A 36 3.15 -4.64 4.14
N ASP A 37 3.87 -4.34 3.08
CA ASP A 37 4.58 -3.08 2.87
C ASP A 37 3.59 -1.92 2.69
N ASP A 38 2.57 -2.10 1.84
CA ASP A 38 1.50 -1.13 1.59
C ASP A 38 0.68 -0.82 2.86
N LEU A 39 0.41 -1.83 3.68
CA LEU A 39 -0.20 -1.67 5.00
C LEU A 39 0.65 -0.81 5.93
N SER A 40 1.95 -1.10 6.02
CA SER A 40 2.84 -0.41 6.95
C SER A 40 3.03 1.06 6.56
N LEU A 41 3.23 1.31 5.28
CA LEU A 41 3.46 2.65 4.75
C LEU A 41 2.19 3.51 4.79
N ASN A 42 1.03 2.95 4.44
CA ASN A 42 -0.22 3.69 4.56
C ASN A 42 -0.54 3.99 6.02
N ALA A 43 -0.46 3.01 6.93
CA ALA A 43 -0.71 3.25 8.35
C ALA A 43 0.21 4.34 8.93
N GLN A 44 1.48 4.38 8.53
CA GLN A 44 2.39 5.45 8.93
C GLN A 44 1.99 6.83 8.37
N GLN A 45 1.50 6.91 7.14
CA GLN A 45 1.16 8.19 6.51
C GLN A 45 -0.07 8.85 7.15
N VAL A 46 -1.08 8.07 7.54
CA VAL A 46 -2.37 8.59 8.03
C VAL A 46 -2.34 9.08 9.48
N THR A 47 -1.22 8.85 10.17
CA THR A 47 -1.12 9.11 11.62
C THR A 47 -0.45 10.44 11.92
N GLY A 48 -0.83 11.00 13.07
CA GLY A 48 -0.46 12.36 13.49
C GLY A 48 -1.46 13.44 13.03
N VAL A 49 -2.57 13.05 12.39
CA VAL A 49 -3.74 13.92 12.26
C VAL A 49 -4.49 13.90 13.60
N ARG A 50 -5.19 14.98 13.97
CA ARG A 50 -5.95 15.00 15.23
C ARG A 50 -6.89 13.77 15.28
N ALA A 51 -6.88 13.02 16.40
CA ALA A 51 -7.59 11.75 16.57
C ALA A 51 -9.02 11.70 15.98
N ASN A 52 -9.79 12.80 16.10
CA ASN A 52 -11.14 12.91 15.54
C ASN A 52 -11.24 13.00 13.99
N ARG A 53 -10.12 12.99 13.25
CA ARG A 53 -10.08 13.17 11.79
C ARG A 53 -9.29 12.09 11.04
N GLU A 54 -8.78 11.07 11.73
CA GLU A 54 -7.97 10.03 11.09
C GLU A 54 -8.80 9.18 10.11
N LEU A 55 -10.02 8.78 10.48
CA LEU A 55 -10.94 8.01 9.61
C LEU A 55 -11.31 8.73 8.29
N PRO A 56 -11.70 10.03 8.30
CA PRO A 56 -11.89 10.81 7.08
C PRO A 56 -10.65 10.89 6.18
N VAL A 57 -9.45 10.93 6.77
CA VAL A 57 -8.19 10.94 6.01
C VAL A 57 -7.94 9.58 5.39
N VAL A 58 -8.09 8.46 6.11
CA VAL A 58 -8.00 7.10 5.54
C VAL A 58 -8.93 6.96 4.35
N TRP A 59 -10.18 7.43 4.47
CA TRP A 59 -11.15 7.40 3.39
C TRP A 59 -10.76 8.25 2.17
N SER A 60 -10.17 9.42 2.41
CA SER A 60 -9.69 10.30 1.35
C SER A 60 -8.51 9.69 0.60
N VAL A 61 -7.59 9.03 1.33
CA VAL A 61 -6.49 8.26 0.73
C VAL A 61 -7.03 7.06 -0.05
N ALA A 62 -7.96 6.29 0.52
CA ALA A 62 -8.57 5.15 -0.16
C ALA A 62 -9.26 5.54 -1.48
N LYS A 63 -9.97 6.67 -1.49
CA LYS A 63 -10.56 7.23 -2.73
C LYS A 63 -9.49 7.63 -3.75
N GLY A 64 -8.44 8.32 -3.32
CA GLY A 64 -7.32 8.70 -4.20
C GLY A 64 -6.61 7.49 -4.78
N SER A 65 -6.33 6.49 -3.95
CA SER A 65 -5.76 5.20 -4.33
C SER A 65 -6.61 4.45 -5.36
N LEU A 66 -7.94 4.43 -5.17
CA LEU A 66 -8.85 3.79 -6.11
C LEU A 66 -8.79 4.47 -7.49
N ILE A 67 -8.80 5.80 -7.53
CA ILE A 67 -8.66 6.57 -8.78
C ILE A 67 -7.33 6.25 -9.46
N ASN A 68 -6.24 6.20 -8.69
CA ASN A 68 -4.92 5.82 -9.20
C ASN A 68 -4.95 4.43 -9.83
N LYS A 69 -5.53 3.44 -9.15
CA LYS A 69 -5.63 2.06 -9.66
C LYS A 69 -6.52 1.94 -10.89
N VAL A 70 -7.60 2.71 -10.98
CA VAL A 70 -8.47 2.80 -12.17
C VAL A 70 -7.72 3.36 -13.38
N ILE A 71 -6.71 4.22 -13.19
CA ILE A 71 -5.87 4.74 -14.28
C ILE A 71 -4.72 3.78 -14.59
N LEU A 72 -4.08 3.24 -13.54
CA LEU A 72 -2.87 2.42 -13.63
C LEU A 72 -3.16 1.08 -14.29
N VAL A 73 -4.25 0.40 -13.94
CA VAL A 73 -4.59 -0.94 -14.48
C VAL A 73 -4.80 -0.90 -16.00
N PRO A 74 -5.63 -0.01 -16.58
CA PRO A 74 -5.74 0.11 -18.04
C PRO A 74 -4.45 0.51 -18.72
N LEU A 75 -3.67 1.41 -18.10
CA LEU A 75 -2.37 1.83 -18.65
C LEU A 75 -1.40 0.64 -18.71
N ALA A 76 -1.35 -0.18 -17.67
CA ALA A 76 -0.51 -1.37 -17.61
C ALA A 76 -0.94 -2.42 -18.65
N LEU A 77 -2.25 -2.62 -18.86
CA LEU A 77 -2.78 -3.49 -19.91
C LEU A 77 -2.46 -2.97 -21.31
N LEU A 78 -2.53 -1.65 -21.55
CA LEU A 78 -2.13 -1.04 -22.81
C LEU A 78 -0.63 -1.25 -23.07
N ILE A 79 0.22 -0.99 -22.07
CA ILE A 79 1.67 -1.24 -22.20
C ILE A 79 1.92 -2.72 -22.48
N SER A 80 1.22 -3.65 -21.82
CA SER A 80 1.32 -5.08 -22.08
C SER A 80 0.93 -5.48 -23.51
N ALA A 81 -0.13 -4.88 -24.05
CA ALA A 81 -0.62 -5.21 -25.38
C ALA A 81 0.29 -4.68 -26.50
N PHE A 82 0.87 -3.48 -26.33
CA PHE A 82 1.63 -2.81 -27.40
C PHE A 82 3.15 -2.92 -27.24
N ILE A 83 3.67 -2.86 -26.01
CA ILE A 83 5.10 -2.76 -25.71
C ILE A 83 5.43 -3.57 -24.44
N PRO A 84 5.22 -4.90 -24.43
CA PRO A 84 5.38 -5.74 -23.23
C PRO A 84 6.81 -5.70 -22.67
N TRP A 85 7.81 -5.50 -23.52
CA TRP A 85 9.21 -5.38 -23.10
C TRP A 85 9.48 -4.12 -22.26
N ALA A 86 8.64 -3.08 -22.35
CA ALA A 86 8.80 -1.84 -21.58
C ALA A 86 8.34 -1.99 -20.12
N ILE A 87 7.61 -3.05 -19.78
CA ILE A 87 7.14 -3.30 -18.40
C ILE A 87 8.34 -3.41 -17.46
N THR A 88 9.31 -4.29 -17.78
CA THR A 88 10.50 -4.54 -16.95
C THR A 88 11.35 -3.29 -16.68
N PRO A 89 11.76 -2.47 -17.68
CA PRO A 89 12.54 -1.27 -17.42
C PRO A 89 11.76 -0.17 -16.70
N LEU A 90 10.46 -0.02 -16.97
CA LEU A 90 9.61 0.95 -16.27
C LEU A 90 9.49 0.60 -14.78
N LEU A 91 9.44 -0.69 -14.47
CA LEU A 91 9.48 -1.19 -13.10
C LEU A 91 10.83 -1.00 -12.43
N MET A 92 11.93 -1.33 -13.10
CA MET A 92 13.28 -1.10 -12.56
C MET A 92 13.50 0.37 -12.18
N LEU A 93 12.99 1.30 -13.00
CA LEU A 93 13.02 2.73 -12.69
C LEU A 93 12.17 3.07 -11.45
N GLY A 94 10.96 2.50 -11.35
CA GLY A 94 10.10 2.65 -10.16
C GLY A 94 10.75 2.10 -8.89
N GLY A 95 11.36 0.92 -8.95
CA GLY A 95 12.10 0.31 -7.84
C GLY A 95 13.33 1.12 -7.44
N ALA A 96 14.07 1.66 -8.40
CA ALA A 96 15.19 2.57 -8.13
C ALA A 96 14.74 3.87 -7.43
N PHE A 97 13.60 4.44 -7.85
CA PHE A 97 13.01 5.61 -7.20
C PHE A 97 12.59 5.32 -5.74
N LEU A 98 12.01 4.14 -5.48
CA LEU A 98 11.68 3.72 -4.10
C LEU A 98 12.92 3.54 -3.22
N CYS A 99 13.98 2.93 -3.76
CA CYS A 99 15.25 2.83 -3.06
C CYS A 99 15.81 4.22 -2.71
N PHE A 100 15.73 5.18 -3.64
CA PHE A 100 16.14 6.56 -3.41
C PHE A 100 15.32 7.21 -2.28
N GLU A 101 13.98 7.14 -2.34
CA GLU A 101 13.11 7.71 -1.30
C GLU A 101 13.32 7.02 0.06
N GLY A 102 13.57 5.70 0.06
CA GLY A 102 13.93 4.94 1.27
C GLY A 102 15.22 5.44 1.91
N VAL A 103 16.28 5.67 1.12
CA VAL A 103 17.55 6.22 1.60
C VAL A 103 17.37 7.62 2.16
N GLU A 104 16.61 8.49 1.49
CA GLU A 104 16.32 9.85 1.96
C GLU A 104 15.61 9.84 3.32
N LYS A 105 14.62 8.95 3.52
CA LYS A 105 13.94 8.77 4.82
C LYS A 105 14.89 8.28 5.92
N VAL A 106 15.79 7.37 5.61
CA VAL A 106 16.80 6.88 6.58
C VAL A 106 17.78 7.99 6.94
N LEU A 107 18.29 8.74 5.94
CA LEU A 107 19.21 9.86 6.14
C LEU A 107 18.59 10.93 7.02
N HIS A 108 17.35 11.38 6.71
CA HIS A 108 16.64 12.35 7.55
C HIS A 108 16.43 11.85 8.98
N THR A 109 16.13 10.55 9.15
CA THR A 109 15.98 9.95 10.49
C THR A 109 17.32 9.91 11.25
N PHE A 110 18.43 9.68 10.54
CA PHE A 110 19.77 9.69 11.12
C PHE A 110 20.26 11.10 11.44
N GLU A 111 20.01 12.09 10.58
CA GLU A 111 20.32 13.51 10.82
C GLU A 111 19.51 14.05 11.99
N ALA A 112 18.21 13.75 12.05
CA ALA A 112 17.35 14.11 13.18
C ALA A 112 17.76 13.45 14.51
N ARG A 113 18.51 12.33 14.46
CA ARG A 113 19.10 11.69 15.66
C ARG A 113 20.49 12.20 16.00
N LYS A 114 21.27 12.65 15.01
CA LYS A 114 22.64 13.19 15.20
C LYS A 114 22.61 14.63 15.71
N HIS A 115 21.65 15.42 15.26
CA HIS A 115 21.38 16.73 15.84
C HIS A 115 20.50 16.51 17.08
N LYS A 116 21.09 16.66 18.29
CA LYS A 116 20.28 17.05 19.45
C LYS A 116 19.62 18.35 19.04
N GLU A 117 18.34 18.30 18.66
CA GLU A 117 17.58 19.50 18.31
C GLU A 117 17.82 20.53 19.39
N ASP A 118 18.43 21.65 19.01
CA ASP A 118 18.48 22.81 19.89
C ASP A 118 17.02 23.11 20.25
N PRO A 119 16.63 23.17 21.54
CA PRO A 119 15.25 23.38 21.93
C PRO A 119 14.61 24.60 21.23
N ALA A 120 15.41 25.59 20.82
CA ALA A 120 14.99 26.73 20.02
C ALA A 120 14.56 26.38 18.57
N GLU A 121 15.23 25.45 17.88
CA GLU A 121 14.82 25.00 16.54
C GLU A 121 13.61 24.07 16.60
N ARG A 122 13.51 23.27 17.67
CA ARG A 122 12.33 22.45 17.94
C ARG A 122 11.10 23.31 18.18
N GLN A 123 11.26 24.38 18.98
CA GLN A 123 10.21 25.36 19.25
C GLN A 123 9.77 26.06 17.96
N LYS A 124 10.70 26.53 17.12
CA LYS A 124 10.40 27.15 15.82
C LYS A 124 9.64 26.22 14.87
N ARG A 125 9.98 24.92 14.85
CA ARG A 125 9.27 23.93 14.03
C ARG A 125 7.88 23.64 14.55
N LEU A 126 7.73 23.53 15.88
CA LEU A 126 6.43 23.37 16.54
C LEU A 126 5.54 24.60 16.32
N GLU A 127 6.10 25.80 16.36
CA GLU A 127 5.41 27.06 16.05
C GLU A 127 5.04 27.14 14.56
N ALA A 128 5.91 26.72 13.65
CA ALA A 128 5.61 26.64 12.21
C ALA A 128 4.53 25.59 11.89
N LEU A 129 4.53 24.45 12.57
CA LEU A 129 3.50 23.41 12.46
C LEU A 129 2.18 23.84 13.12
N ALA A 130 2.24 24.61 14.21
CA ALA A 130 1.07 25.18 14.86
C ALA A 130 0.45 26.36 14.07
N ALA A 131 1.27 27.06 13.28
CA ALA A 131 0.86 28.13 12.37
C ALA A 131 0.38 27.60 11.00
N GLN A 132 0.60 26.33 10.68
CA GLN A 132 0.05 25.71 9.48
C GLN A 132 -1.47 25.54 9.60
N ASP A 133 -2.18 25.86 8.52
CA ASP A 133 -3.60 25.56 8.39
C ASP A 133 -3.81 24.05 8.53
N PRO A 134 -4.61 23.58 9.51
CA PRO A 134 -4.92 22.16 9.69
C PRO A 134 -5.41 21.48 8.41
N LEU A 135 -6.12 22.21 7.54
CA LEU A 135 -6.61 21.69 6.26
C LEU A 135 -5.49 21.50 5.23
N ALA A 136 -4.48 22.37 5.24
CA ALA A 136 -3.31 22.23 4.38
C ALA A 136 -2.47 21.01 4.80
N PHE A 137 -2.27 20.84 6.10
CA PHE A 137 -1.56 19.69 6.67
C PHE A 137 -2.27 18.36 6.34
N GLU A 138 -3.60 18.29 6.50
CA GLU A 138 -4.40 17.12 6.12
C GLU A 138 -4.27 16.81 4.62
N LYS A 139 -4.36 17.82 3.75
CA LYS A 139 -4.22 17.65 2.30
C LYS A 139 -2.84 17.15 1.90
N ASP A 140 -1.78 17.66 2.51
CA ASP A 140 -0.40 17.23 2.22
C ASP A 140 -0.17 15.79 2.67
N LYS A 141 -0.72 15.38 3.82
CA LYS A 141 -0.73 13.98 4.26
C LYS A 141 -1.47 13.06 3.30
N VAL A 142 -2.68 13.44 2.85
CA VAL A 142 -3.42 12.66 1.85
C VAL A 142 -2.62 12.55 0.55
N LYS A 143 -2.05 13.66 0.07
CA LYS A 143 -1.28 13.69 -1.18
C LYS A 143 0.00 12.85 -1.10
N GLY A 144 0.69 12.87 0.04
CA GLY A 144 1.84 12.01 0.32
C GLY A 144 1.47 10.53 0.27
N ALA A 145 0.39 10.16 0.97
CA ALA A 145 -0.07 8.77 1.05
C ALA A 145 -0.48 8.23 -0.33
N VAL A 146 -1.22 9.04 -1.09
CA VAL A 146 -1.67 8.69 -2.46
C VAL A 146 -0.48 8.52 -3.41
N ARG A 147 0.60 9.28 -3.26
CA ARG A 147 1.82 9.12 -4.08
C ARG A 147 2.56 7.83 -3.75
N THR A 148 2.75 7.52 -2.46
CA THR A 148 3.40 6.28 -2.06
C THR A 148 2.58 5.06 -2.49
N ASP A 149 1.25 5.10 -2.31
CA ASP A 149 0.33 4.05 -2.77
C ASP A 149 0.38 3.87 -4.29
N PHE A 150 0.51 4.94 -5.08
CA PHE A 150 0.65 4.81 -6.54
C PHE A 150 1.85 3.95 -6.93
N ILE A 151 2.99 4.17 -6.27
CA ILE A 151 4.24 3.47 -6.59
C ILE A 151 4.16 2.00 -6.13
N LEU A 152 3.63 1.74 -4.93
CA LEU A 152 3.42 0.37 -4.44
C LEU A 152 2.38 -0.37 -5.29
N SER A 153 1.31 0.31 -5.70
CA SER A 153 0.29 -0.23 -6.60
C SER A 153 0.88 -0.57 -7.97
N ALA A 154 1.84 0.22 -8.47
CA ALA A 154 2.51 -0.05 -9.74
C ALA A 154 3.27 -1.37 -9.69
N GLU A 155 3.93 -1.69 -8.57
CA GLU A 155 4.61 -2.96 -8.37
C GLU A 155 3.63 -4.13 -8.30
N ILE A 156 2.57 -4.03 -7.49
CA ILE A 156 1.55 -5.09 -7.37
C ILE A 156 0.95 -5.40 -8.74
N VAL A 157 0.60 -4.35 -9.50
CA VAL A 157 0.06 -4.48 -10.85
C VAL A 157 1.08 -5.13 -11.78
N ALA A 158 2.35 -4.78 -11.68
CA ALA A 158 3.39 -5.38 -12.50
C ALA A 158 3.70 -6.84 -12.19
N ILE A 159 3.81 -7.20 -10.91
CA ILE A 159 3.98 -8.60 -10.49
C ILE A 159 2.79 -9.41 -11.01
N THR A 160 1.59 -8.89 -10.83
CA THR A 160 0.36 -9.53 -11.31
C THR A 160 0.36 -9.65 -12.83
N LEU A 161 0.69 -8.57 -13.55
CA LEU A 161 0.76 -8.53 -15.00
C LEU A 161 1.82 -9.52 -15.53
N GLY A 162 2.98 -9.65 -14.88
CA GLY A 162 3.99 -10.65 -15.23
C GLY A 162 3.50 -12.10 -15.07
N ILE A 163 2.59 -12.35 -14.12
CA ILE A 163 1.99 -13.69 -13.91
C ILE A 163 0.93 -13.98 -14.98
N VAL A 164 0.13 -12.98 -15.35
CA VAL A 164 -0.98 -13.13 -16.30
C VAL A 164 -0.60 -12.74 -17.73
N ALA A 165 0.65 -12.36 -18.01
CA ALA A 165 1.09 -11.84 -19.31
C ALA A 165 0.77 -12.76 -20.49
N GLN A 166 0.79 -14.09 -20.24
CA GLN A 166 0.51 -15.11 -21.26
C GLN A 166 -0.96 -15.53 -21.30
N ALA A 167 -1.80 -15.02 -20.39
CA ALA A 167 -3.22 -15.33 -20.32
C ALA A 167 -4.02 -14.50 -21.34
N PRO A 168 -5.23 -14.94 -21.74
CA PRO A 168 -6.14 -14.14 -22.55
C PRO A 168 -6.44 -12.79 -21.90
N LEU A 169 -6.64 -11.75 -22.72
CA LEU A 169 -6.84 -10.37 -22.25
C LEU A 169 -7.97 -10.24 -21.21
N LEU A 170 -9.04 -11.02 -21.35
CA LEU A 170 -10.15 -11.04 -20.39
C LEU A 170 -9.71 -11.54 -19.01
N ASN A 171 -8.88 -12.58 -18.93
CA ASN A 171 -8.33 -13.09 -17.68
C ASN A 171 -7.37 -12.07 -17.05
N GLN A 172 -6.55 -11.41 -17.87
CA GLN A 172 -5.64 -10.35 -17.39
C GLN A 172 -6.41 -9.22 -16.71
N VAL A 173 -7.46 -8.73 -17.38
CA VAL A 173 -8.33 -7.65 -16.86
C VAL A 173 -8.98 -8.07 -15.54
N LEU A 174 -9.57 -9.26 -15.49
CA LEU A 174 -10.29 -9.73 -14.30
C LEU A 174 -9.36 -9.96 -13.11
N VAL A 175 -8.19 -10.57 -13.32
CA VAL A 175 -7.21 -10.80 -12.26
C VAL A 175 -6.63 -9.47 -11.76
N LEU A 176 -6.23 -8.56 -12.66
CA LEU A 176 -5.68 -7.25 -12.27
C LEU A 176 -6.71 -6.39 -11.53
N ALA A 177 -7.93 -6.31 -12.04
CA ALA A 177 -9.00 -5.55 -11.37
C ALA A 177 -9.37 -6.18 -10.03
N GLY A 178 -9.48 -7.51 -9.96
CA GLY A 178 -9.77 -8.25 -8.74
C GLY A 178 -8.73 -8.00 -7.66
N ILE A 179 -7.44 -8.12 -8.00
CA ILE A 179 -6.34 -7.88 -7.05
C ILE A 179 -6.30 -6.42 -6.63
N ALA A 180 -6.40 -5.48 -7.58
CA ALA A 180 -6.43 -4.05 -7.26
C ALA A 180 -7.53 -3.71 -6.25
N LEU A 181 -8.73 -4.27 -6.41
CA LEU A 181 -9.85 -4.09 -5.48
C LEU A 181 -9.60 -4.76 -4.12
N VAL A 182 -9.20 -6.03 -4.11
CA VAL A 182 -8.97 -6.80 -2.87
C VAL A 182 -7.86 -6.14 -2.03
N VAL A 183 -6.77 -5.73 -2.67
CA VAL A 183 -5.67 -5.00 -2.03
C VAL A 183 -6.18 -3.69 -1.45
N THR A 184 -6.90 -2.87 -2.22
CA THR A 184 -7.43 -1.59 -1.74
C THR A 184 -8.34 -1.79 -0.52
N ILE A 185 -9.30 -2.71 -0.60
CA ILE A 185 -10.24 -2.95 0.50
C ILE A 185 -9.51 -3.53 1.71
N GLY A 186 -8.62 -4.50 1.50
CA GLY A 186 -7.88 -5.16 2.58
C GLY A 186 -6.94 -4.21 3.30
N VAL A 187 -6.15 -3.43 2.55
CA VAL A 187 -5.15 -2.51 3.10
C VAL A 187 -5.83 -1.39 3.86
N TYR A 188 -6.70 -0.62 3.19
CA TYR A 188 -7.37 0.52 3.83
C TYR A 188 -8.38 0.09 4.89
N GLY A 189 -8.98 -1.09 4.75
CA GLY A 189 -9.82 -1.69 5.78
C GLY A 189 -9.02 -1.99 7.05
N LEU A 190 -7.86 -2.61 6.93
CA LEU A 190 -7.00 -2.92 8.08
C LEU A 190 -6.43 -1.63 8.71
N VAL A 191 -5.97 -0.68 7.90
CA VAL A 191 -5.52 0.64 8.39
C VAL A 191 -6.64 1.36 9.14
N GLY A 192 -7.87 1.35 8.59
CA GLY A 192 -9.03 1.92 9.26
C GLY A 192 -9.38 1.24 10.57
N ILE A 193 -9.20 -0.08 10.67
CA ILE A 193 -9.36 -0.83 11.93
C ILE A 193 -8.29 -0.40 12.94
N ILE A 194 -7.01 -0.32 12.54
CA ILE A 194 -5.91 0.09 13.42
C ILE A 194 -6.17 1.48 14.01
N VAL A 195 -6.55 2.44 13.17
CA VAL A 195 -6.93 3.80 13.58
C VAL A 195 -8.12 3.78 14.55
N LYS A 196 -9.16 3.01 14.22
CA LYS A 196 -10.36 2.92 15.07
C LYS A 196 -10.09 2.27 16.43
N LEU A 197 -9.12 1.37 16.52
CA LEU A 197 -8.69 0.80 17.79
C LEU A 197 -8.10 1.88 18.72
N ASP A 198 -7.38 2.88 18.19
CA ASP A 198 -6.85 3.98 19.01
C ASP A 198 -7.97 4.84 19.62
N ASP A 199 -8.95 5.25 18.80
CA ASP A 199 -10.15 5.97 19.25
C ASP A 199 -10.93 5.19 20.31
N MET A 200 -11.06 3.86 20.11
CA MET A 200 -11.68 2.98 21.10
C MET A 200 -10.89 2.95 22.40
N GLY A 201 -9.56 3.02 22.36
CA GLY A 201 -8.69 3.08 23.54
C GLY A 201 -9.01 4.28 24.42
N TYR A 202 -9.16 5.45 23.81
CA TYR A 202 -9.56 6.68 24.51
C TYR A 202 -10.97 6.54 25.13
N TRP A 203 -11.95 6.08 24.35
CA TRP A 203 -13.31 5.88 24.83
C TRP A 203 -13.43 4.84 25.98
N LEU A 204 -12.64 3.76 25.93
CA LEU A 204 -12.60 2.76 27.00
C LEU A 204 -11.93 3.30 28.28
N ALA A 205 -10.91 4.14 28.15
CA ALA A 205 -10.20 4.73 29.28
C ALA A 205 -11.09 5.67 30.12
N GLU A 206 -12.14 6.23 29.52
CA GLU A 206 -13.06 7.16 30.18
C GLU A 206 -14.27 6.46 30.85
N LYS A 207 -14.44 5.15 30.64
CA LYS A 207 -15.53 4.38 31.28
C LYS A 207 -15.27 4.15 32.78
N ARG A 208 -16.35 3.95 33.55
CA ARG A 208 -16.31 3.62 34.99
C ARG A 208 -15.81 2.20 35.31
N SER A 209 -15.80 1.28 34.35
CA SER A 209 -15.38 -0.11 34.59
C SER A 209 -13.85 -0.23 34.65
N VAL A 210 -13.33 -0.80 35.73
CA VAL A 210 -11.87 -0.99 35.94
C VAL A 210 -11.24 -1.85 34.84
N LEU A 211 -11.95 -2.87 34.36
CA LEU A 211 -11.53 -3.69 33.22
C LEU A 211 -11.47 -2.88 31.92
N ALA A 212 -12.49 -2.04 31.67
CA ALA A 212 -12.50 -1.19 30.48
C ALA A 212 -11.36 -0.15 30.52
N GLN A 213 -11.11 0.44 31.69
CA GLN A 213 -10.00 1.38 31.86
C GLN A 213 -8.63 0.71 31.68
N GLY A 214 -8.46 -0.52 32.16
CA GLY A 214 -7.24 -1.30 31.98
C GLY A 214 -6.95 -1.58 30.50
N VAL A 215 -7.97 -2.02 29.75
CA VAL A 215 -7.86 -2.25 28.30
C VAL A 215 -7.59 -0.94 27.55
N GLY A 216 -8.32 0.13 27.88
CA GLY A 216 -8.13 1.45 27.25
C GLY A 216 -6.72 2.01 27.45
N LYS A 217 -6.20 1.96 28.68
CA LYS A 217 -4.81 2.37 28.98
C LYS A 217 -3.78 1.51 28.27
N GLY A 218 -4.01 0.20 28.19
CA GLY A 218 -3.15 -0.70 27.43
C GLY A 218 -3.08 -0.33 25.95
N LEU A 219 -4.23 -0.03 25.35
CA LEU A 219 -4.33 0.36 23.95
C LEU A 219 -3.61 1.69 23.65
N LEU A 220 -3.77 2.68 24.53
CA LEU A 220 -3.08 3.98 24.44
C LEU A 220 -1.55 3.87 24.56
N ILE A 221 -1.03 2.86 25.28
CA ILE A 221 0.40 2.59 25.38
C ILE A 221 0.92 1.86 24.13
N ILE A 222 0.12 0.95 23.58
CA ILE A 222 0.49 0.15 22.41
C ILE A 222 0.48 0.99 21.13
N ALA A 223 -0.49 1.90 20.97
CA ALA A 223 -0.64 2.75 19.79
C ALA A 223 0.68 3.43 19.35
N PRO A 224 1.40 4.21 20.19
CA PRO A 224 2.65 4.85 19.77
C PRO A 224 3.78 3.86 19.47
N TRP A 225 3.75 2.67 20.06
CA TRP A 225 4.75 1.62 19.80
C TRP A 225 4.48 0.94 18.46
N LEU A 226 3.21 0.65 18.16
CA LEU A 226 2.74 0.18 16.86
C LEU A 226 3.16 1.16 15.76
N MET A 227 2.98 2.47 15.98
CA MET A 227 3.37 3.50 15.01
C MET A 227 4.86 3.53 14.70
N LYS A 228 5.71 3.38 15.73
CA LYS A 228 7.16 3.29 15.53
C LYS A 228 7.56 2.00 14.80
N ALA A 229 6.93 0.88 15.14
CA ALA A 229 7.17 -0.39 14.45
C ALA A 229 6.79 -0.27 12.97
N LEU A 230 5.63 0.28 12.65
CA LEU A 230 5.16 0.51 11.28
C LEU A 230 6.08 1.45 10.49
N SER A 231 6.73 2.42 11.15
CA SER A 231 7.73 3.27 10.50
C SER A 231 9.00 2.53 10.11
N ILE A 232 9.48 1.61 10.96
CA ILE A 232 10.67 0.80 10.67
C ILE A 232 10.33 -0.23 9.60
N VAL A 233 9.21 -0.93 9.75
CA VAL A 233 8.74 -1.92 8.78
C VAL A 233 8.48 -1.25 7.43
N GLY A 234 7.83 -0.08 7.40
CA GLY A 234 7.58 0.68 6.17
C GLY A 234 8.87 1.13 5.48
N THR A 235 9.89 1.51 6.24
CA THR A 235 11.19 1.87 5.64
C THR A 235 11.91 0.65 5.08
N LEU A 236 11.95 -0.46 5.81
CA LEU A 236 12.53 -1.73 5.34
C LEU A 236 11.82 -2.27 4.11
N ALA A 237 10.49 -2.15 4.11
CA ALA A 237 9.61 -2.48 3.00
C ALA A 237 10.00 -1.77 1.71
N MET A 238 10.21 -0.44 1.74
CA MET A 238 10.63 0.32 0.55
C MET A 238 11.94 -0.20 -0.05
N PHE A 239 12.89 -0.65 0.78
CA PHE A 239 14.15 -1.26 0.33
C PHE A 239 13.96 -2.68 -0.21
N LEU A 240 13.12 -3.49 0.45
CA LEU A 240 12.88 -4.87 0.06
C LEU A 240 12.13 -4.94 -1.28
N VAL A 241 11.15 -4.05 -1.46
CA VAL A 241 10.45 -3.79 -2.72
C VAL A 241 11.41 -3.30 -3.80
N GLY A 242 12.10 -2.19 -3.56
CA GLY A 242 12.96 -1.58 -4.58
C GLY A 242 14.09 -2.52 -5.00
N GLY A 243 14.70 -3.23 -4.03
CA GLY A 243 15.68 -4.28 -4.28
C GLY A 243 15.08 -5.50 -4.99
N GLY A 244 13.87 -5.92 -4.64
CA GLY A 244 13.16 -7.03 -5.27
C GLY A 244 12.92 -6.77 -6.75
N ILE A 245 12.45 -5.58 -7.13
CA ILE A 245 12.22 -5.19 -8.52
C ILE A 245 13.53 -5.14 -9.31
N VAL A 246 14.59 -4.58 -8.72
CA VAL A 246 15.92 -4.52 -9.36
C VAL A 246 16.49 -5.91 -9.58
N VAL A 247 16.42 -6.80 -8.58
CA VAL A 247 16.90 -8.19 -8.71
C VAL A 247 16.10 -8.96 -9.75
N HIS A 248 14.77 -8.84 -9.77
CA HIS A 248 13.93 -9.49 -10.79
C HIS A 248 14.15 -8.92 -12.19
N GLY A 249 14.52 -7.63 -12.30
CA GLY A 249 14.83 -6.99 -13.57
C GLY A 249 16.23 -7.33 -14.12
N ILE A 250 17.19 -7.70 -13.25
CA ILE A 250 18.55 -8.12 -13.63
C ILE A 250 18.63 -9.65 -13.86
N ALA A 251 17.83 -10.45 -13.17
CA ALA A 251 17.74 -11.90 -13.35
C ALA A 251 17.48 -12.42 -14.79
N PRO A 252 16.86 -11.69 -15.75
CA PRO A 252 16.73 -12.15 -17.13
C PRO A 252 18.07 -12.21 -17.88
N ALA A 253 19.17 -11.69 -17.31
CA ALA A 253 20.47 -11.62 -17.99
C ALA A 253 21.35 -12.88 -17.85
N THR A 254 20.90 -13.92 -17.15
CA THR A 254 21.57 -15.24 -17.15
C THR A 254 20.75 -16.25 -17.95
N PRO A 255 21.13 -16.59 -19.20
CA PRO A 255 20.61 -17.78 -19.83
C PRO A 255 21.14 -18.99 -19.05
N CYS A 256 20.27 -19.64 -18.28
CA CYS A 256 20.57 -20.98 -17.79
C CYS A 256 20.49 -21.95 -18.98
N HIS A 257 21.65 -22.48 -19.36
CA HIS A 257 21.78 -23.72 -20.12
C HIS A 257 21.19 -24.90 -19.37
#